data_AF-V4BB50-F1
#
_entry.id   AF-V4BB50-F1
#
_cell.length_a   1.000
_cell.length_b   1.000
_cell.length_c   1.000
_cell.angle_alpha   90.00
_cell.angle_beta   90.00
_cell.angle_gamma   90.00
#
_symmetry.space_group_name_H-M   'P 1'
#
loop_
_entity.id
_entity.type
_entity.pdbx_description
1 polymer ?
#
loop_
_entity_poly.entity_id
_entity_poly.type
_entity_poly.pdbx_seq_one_letter_code
_entity_poly.pdbx_strand_id
1 'polypeptide(L)'
;MASLILGSVFLGLIIHIQSYNFGYNNSYTSHCLNDERSYKFGYNNSFTCHCLNNETCDTVTGRCGSGCSRGWRGPSCQRENIASDSMFVSQSGVFNNRQDLYGPKLVVDGYNDTNRNIHYCSDTDTDNSTWQWWFIDLQEEYPIGYLKIFHKYDRLYVFKGFSVHIDDKLCFQHTDTSDPPAVFPIECYGTLTGRYLNISRYSETKNYIALCEVEIYVCSQG
;
A
#
# COMPACT_ATOMS: atom_id res chain seq x y z
N MET A 1 75.51 3.07 4.20
CA MET A 1 76.05 1.79 3.67
C MET A 1 75.04 0.69 3.96
N ALA A 2 74.79 -0.15 2.94
CA ALA A 2 74.13 -1.46 2.98
C ALA A 2 72.63 -1.57 3.39
N SER A 3 71.79 -1.62 2.34
CA SER A 3 70.82 -2.67 1.98
C SER A 3 70.10 -3.49 3.07
N LEU A 4 68.77 -3.59 2.95
CA LEU A 4 68.10 -4.85 2.60
C LEU A 4 66.72 -4.59 1.97
N ILE A 5 66.52 -5.24 0.83
CA ILE A 5 65.33 -5.30 -0.01
C ILE A 5 64.35 -6.31 0.58
N LEU A 6 63.04 -6.05 0.46
CA LEU A 6 62.05 -7.02 0.01
C LEU A 6 60.78 -6.25 -0.40
N GLY A 7 60.60 -6.13 -1.71
CA GLY A 7 59.36 -5.67 -2.30
C GLY A 7 58.28 -6.74 -2.22
N SER A 8 57.03 -6.33 -2.38
CA SER A 8 55.98 -7.20 -2.89
C SER A 8 54.96 -6.32 -3.61
N VAL A 9 54.94 -6.53 -4.92
CA VAL A 9 53.99 -6.04 -5.89
C VAL A 9 52.59 -6.49 -5.47
N PHE A 10 51.64 -5.58 -5.30
CA PHE A 10 50.22 -5.97 -5.24
C PHE A 10 49.79 -6.40 -6.65
N LEU A 11 49.97 -7.70 -6.93
CA LEU A 11 49.30 -8.38 -8.03
C LEU A 11 47.80 -8.31 -7.79
N GLY A 12 47.06 -7.92 -8.82
CA GLY A 12 45.61 -7.88 -8.82
C GLY A 12 45.02 -9.23 -8.44
N LEU A 13 44.13 -9.22 -7.45
CA LEU A 13 43.15 -10.29 -7.30
C LEU A 13 42.04 -10.03 -8.31
N ILE A 14 42.14 -10.67 -9.47
CA ILE A 14 40.98 -10.96 -10.31
C ILE A 14 40.10 -11.90 -9.48
N ILE A 15 39.03 -11.35 -8.92
CA ILE A 15 38.02 -12.15 -8.23
C ILE A 15 37.29 -12.93 -9.31
N HIS A 16 37.62 -14.22 -9.44
CA HIS A 16 36.91 -15.14 -10.31
C HIS A 16 35.52 -15.34 -9.71
N ILE A 17 34.52 -14.59 -10.19
CA ILE A 17 33.12 -14.87 -9.90
C ILE A 17 32.80 -16.18 -10.63
N GLN A 18 32.95 -17.31 -9.94
CA GLN A 18 32.30 -18.53 -10.38
C GLN A 18 30.80 -18.29 -10.28
N SER A 19 30.15 -18.23 -11.44
CA SER A 19 28.70 -18.24 -11.56
C SER A 19 28.17 -19.53 -10.94
N TYR A 20 27.76 -19.45 -9.67
CA TYR A 20 26.90 -20.47 -9.09
C TYR A 20 25.52 -20.30 -9.73
N ASN A 21 25.19 -21.18 -10.67
CA ASN A 21 23.83 -21.39 -11.12
C ASN A 21 23.02 -21.93 -9.93
N PHE A 22 22.46 -21.03 -9.14
CA PHE A 22 21.37 -21.39 -8.24
C PHE A 22 20.12 -21.52 -9.10
N GLY A 23 19.88 -22.74 -9.58
CA GLY A 23 18.63 -23.12 -10.22
C GLY A 23 17.49 -23.03 -9.20
N TYR A 24 16.93 -21.84 -9.03
CA TYR A 24 15.62 -21.70 -8.44
C TYR A 24 14.62 -22.24 -9.47
N ASN A 25 14.15 -23.47 -9.25
CA ASN A 25 12.91 -23.96 -9.84
C ASN A 25 11.76 -23.09 -9.30
N ASN A 26 11.58 -21.92 -9.90
CA ASN A 26 10.42 -21.09 -9.65
C ASN A 26 9.27 -21.64 -10.48
N SER A 27 8.49 -22.55 -9.88
CA SER A 27 7.17 -22.93 -10.39
C SER A 27 6.12 -21.82 -10.22
N TYR A 28 6.55 -20.57 -10.05
CA TYR A 28 5.69 -19.39 -9.86
C TYR A 28 5.80 -18.37 -11.01
N THR A 29 6.52 -18.67 -12.09
CA THR A 29 6.61 -17.80 -13.28
C THR A 29 5.80 -18.30 -14.48
N SER A 30 4.98 -19.34 -14.32
CA SER A 30 4.12 -19.87 -15.40
C SER A 30 2.66 -19.39 -15.35
N HIS A 31 2.28 -18.49 -14.43
CA HIS A 31 0.92 -17.94 -14.36
C HIS A 31 0.71 -16.65 -15.17
N CYS A 32 1.72 -16.15 -15.89
CA CYS A 32 1.63 -14.91 -16.66
C CYS A 32 1.54 -15.12 -18.17
N LEU A 33 1.15 -16.31 -18.65
CA LEU A 33 1.14 -16.61 -20.08
C LEU A 33 -0.18 -17.19 -20.63
N ASN A 34 -1.29 -17.17 -19.90
CA ASN A 34 -2.62 -17.52 -20.44
C ASN A 34 -3.77 -16.99 -19.55
N ASP A 35 -3.98 -15.68 -19.44
CA ASP A 35 -5.29 -15.16 -19.00
C ASP A 35 -6.16 -14.86 -20.23
N GLU A 36 -6.47 -15.89 -21.01
CA GLU A 36 -7.19 -15.76 -22.29
C GLU A 36 -8.71 -15.58 -22.14
N ARG A 37 -9.23 -15.11 -21.00
CA ARG A 37 -10.65 -14.69 -20.91
C ARG A 37 -10.84 -13.51 -19.95
N SER A 38 -10.24 -12.35 -20.24
CA SER A 38 -10.78 -11.10 -19.69
C SER A 38 -12.10 -10.79 -20.40
N TYR A 39 -13.23 -10.90 -19.70
CA TYR A 39 -14.51 -10.48 -20.25
C TYR A 39 -14.54 -8.96 -20.44
N LYS A 40 -15.32 -8.49 -21.42
CA LYS A 40 -15.40 -7.06 -21.77
C LYS A 40 -16.84 -6.57 -21.72
N PHE A 41 -17.02 -5.27 -21.51
CA PHE A 41 -18.32 -4.61 -21.53
C PHE A 41 -18.24 -3.19 -22.09
N GLY A 42 -19.39 -2.58 -22.31
CA GLY A 42 -19.53 -1.21 -22.80
C GLY A 42 -19.42 -1.11 -24.33
N TYR A 43 -19.43 0.12 -24.82
CA TYR A 43 -19.35 0.39 -26.26
C TYR A 43 -18.05 -0.16 -26.85
N ASN A 44 -18.14 -0.93 -27.93
CA ASN A 44 -17.00 -1.56 -28.59
C ASN A 44 -16.09 -2.39 -27.65
N ASN A 45 -16.62 -2.96 -26.55
CA ASN A 45 -15.83 -3.75 -25.60
C ASN A 45 -14.65 -2.96 -24.99
N SER A 46 -14.83 -1.65 -24.79
CA SER A 46 -13.78 -0.74 -24.33
C SER A 46 -13.39 -0.89 -22.86
N PHE A 47 -14.08 -1.74 -22.08
CA PHE A 47 -13.78 -1.92 -20.66
C PHE A 47 -13.60 -3.38 -20.31
N THR A 48 -12.72 -3.66 -19.34
CA THR A 48 -12.45 -5.01 -18.82
C THR A 48 -13.30 -5.30 -17.60
N CYS A 49 -13.93 -6.47 -17.54
CA CYS A 49 -14.60 -6.94 -16.33
C CYS A 49 -13.56 -7.26 -15.26
N HIS A 50 -13.75 -6.76 -14.05
CA HIS A 50 -12.92 -7.10 -12.87
C HIS A 50 -13.78 -7.78 -11.80
N CYS A 51 -14.41 -8.88 -12.19
CA CYS A 51 -15.31 -9.64 -11.34
C CYS A 51 -14.59 -10.70 -10.51
N LEU A 52 -15.19 -11.06 -9.38
CA LEU A 52 -14.72 -12.14 -8.54
C LEU A 52 -14.64 -13.46 -9.34
N ASN A 53 -13.59 -14.25 -9.11
CA ASN A 53 -13.34 -15.52 -9.81
C ASN A 53 -13.32 -15.43 -11.34
N ASN A 54 -13.04 -14.24 -11.88
CA ASN A 54 -13.03 -13.98 -13.32
C ASN A 54 -14.35 -14.40 -14.01
N GLU A 55 -15.50 -14.14 -13.38
CA GLU A 55 -16.81 -14.35 -14.01
C GLU A 55 -17.13 -13.30 -15.09
N THR A 56 -18.10 -13.61 -15.96
CA THR A 56 -18.64 -12.65 -16.92
C THR A 56 -19.36 -11.51 -16.22
N CYS A 57 -19.15 -10.28 -16.67
CA CYS A 57 -19.98 -9.14 -16.26
C CYS A 57 -21.12 -8.85 -17.26
N ASP A 58 -22.11 -8.09 -16.80
CA ASP A 58 -23.15 -7.55 -17.68
C ASP A 58 -22.51 -6.72 -18.80
N THR A 59 -22.83 -7.03 -20.06
CA THR A 59 -22.14 -6.48 -21.22
C THR A 59 -22.40 -4.98 -21.45
N VAL A 60 -23.40 -4.40 -20.80
CA VAL A 60 -23.74 -2.98 -20.92
C VAL A 60 -23.21 -2.20 -19.72
N THR A 61 -23.47 -2.68 -18.51
CA THR A 61 -23.22 -1.98 -17.24
C THR A 61 -21.91 -2.37 -16.57
N GLY A 62 -21.31 -3.50 -16.95
CA GLY A 62 -20.10 -4.03 -16.33
C GLY A 62 -20.33 -4.65 -14.94
N ARG A 63 -21.59 -4.82 -14.52
CA ARG A 63 -21.92 -5.33 -13.19
C ARG A 63 -21.57 -6.81 -13.05
N CYS A 64 -20.94 -7.16 -11.94
CA CYS A 64 -20.65 -8.53 -11.54
C CYS A 64 -21.75 -9.07 -10.62
N GLY A 65 -22.10 -10.36 -10.78
CA GLY A 65 -23.11 -11.02 -9.96
C GLY A 65 -22.60 -11.33 -8.56
N SER A 66 -21.35 -11.76 -8.47
CA SER A 66 -20.67 -12.15 -7.22
C SER A 66 -19.88 -11.01 -6.57
N GLY A 67 -19.88 -9.82 -7.19
CA GLY A 67 -19.10 -8.67 -6.76
C GLY A 67 -17.72 -8.59 -7.42
N CYS A 68 -16.90 -7.66 -6.95
CA CYS A 68 -15.61 -7.32 -7.55
C CYS A 68 -14.48 -8.23 -7.08
N SER A 69 -13.46 -8.40 -7.91
CA SER A 69 -12.21 -9.03 -7.50
C SER A 69 -11.46 -8.18 -6.47
N ARG A 70 -10.48 -8.78 -5.77
CA ARG A 70 -9.62 -8.08 -4.80
C ARG A 70 -8.95 -6.88 -5.47
N GLY A 71 -8.95 -5.74 -4.79
CA GLY A 71 -8.45 -4.47 -5.33
C GLY A 71 -9.46 -3.69 -6.17
N TRP A 72 -10.62 -4.25 -6.51
CA TRP A 72 -11.63 -3.59 -7.33
C TRP A 72 -12.90 -3.28 -6.57
N ARG A 73 -13.57 -2.18 -6.92
CA ARG A 73 -14.86 -1.78 -6.32
C ARG A 73 -15.76 -1.00 -7.26
N GLY A 74 -16.94 -0.68 -6.74
CA GLY A 74 -17.96 0.11 -7.40
C GLY A 74 -18.93 -0.78 -8.20
N PRO A 75 -20.01 -0.20 -8.75
CA PRO A 75 -21.08 -0.98 -9.37
C PRO A 75 -20.64 -1.84 -10.57
N SER A 76 -19.62 -1.40 -11.29
CA SER A 76 -19.03 -2.06 -12.46
C SER A 76 -17.61 -2.59 -12.23
N CYS A 77 -17.14 -2.57 -10.98
CA CYS A 77 -15.78 -2.99 -10.62
C CYS A 77 -14.67 -2.27 -11.39
N GLN A 78 -14.88 -1.00 -11.77
CA GLN A 78 -13.89 -0.16 -12.48
C GLN A 78 -13.17 0.83 -11.58
N ARG A 79 -13.26 0.66 -10.25
CA ARG A 79 -12.47 1.47 -9.32
C ARG A 79 -11.38 0.62 -8.72
N GLU A 80 -10.14 0.93 -9.04
CA GLU A 80 -8.94 0.17 -8.68
C GLU A 80 -8.31 0.73 -7.40
N ASN A 81 -7.91 -0.15 -6.49
CA ASN A 81 -7.08 0.18 -5.34
C ASN A 81 -5.60 0.30 -5.76
N ILE A 82 -5.17 1.51 -6.11
CA ILE A 82 -3.80 1.79 -6.55
C ILE A 82 -2.77 1.73 -5.40
N ALA A 83 -3.21 1.66 -4.15
CA ALA A 83 -2.31 1.45 -3.02
C ALA A 83 -1.89 -0.02 -2.86
N SER A 84 -2.65 -0.97 -3.42
CA SER A 84 -2.44 -2.42 -3.23
C SER A 84 -1.01 -2.82 -3.55
N ASP A 85 -0.37 -3.53 -2.63
CA ASP A 85 1.00 -4.06 -2.75
C ASP A 85 2.07 -3.01 -3.09
N SER A 86 1.80 -1.72 -2.83
CA SER A 86 2.73 -0.62 -3.11
C SER A 86 4.13 -0.93 -2.61
N MET A 87 5.13 -0.84 -3.50
CA MET A 87 6.49 -1.27 -3.18
C MET A 87 7.18 -0.34 -2.16
N PHE A 88 6.80 0.93 -2.11
CA PHE A 88 7.46 1.96 -1.32
C PHE A 88 6.52 2.50 -0.25
N VAL A 89 6.61 1.91 0.94
CA VAL A 89 5.82 2.32 2.10
C VAL A 89 6.73 2.48 3.30
N SER A 90 6.57 3.58 4.04
CA SER A 90 7.32 3.89 5.25
C SER A 90 6.41 4.44 6.34
N GLN A 91 6.90 4.42 7.58
CA GLN A 91 6.20 4.96 8.74
C GLN A 91 7.20 5.60 9.70
N SER A 92 6.72 6.44 10.62
CA SER A 92 7.55 7.22 11.57
C SER A 92 8.49 6.38 12.44
N GLY A 93 8.06 5.19 12.84
CA GLY A 93 8.82 4.20 13.59
C GLY A 93 8.03 2.91 13.72
N VAL A 94 8.68 1.79 14.00
CA VAL A 94 8.02 0.47 14.05
C VAL A 94 8.02 -0.04 15.49
N PHE A 95 6.84 -0.38 16.02
CA PHE A 95 6.72 -0.89 17.39
C PHE A 95 7.68 -2.07 17.63
N ASN A 96 8.49 -1.99 18.69
CA ASN A 96 9.53 -2.97 19.04
C ASN A 96 10.50 -3.35 17.92
N ASN A 97 10.64 -2.52 16.87
CA ASN A 97 11.46 -2.82 15.68
C ASN A 97 11.10 -4.16 14.99
N ARG A 98 9.84 -4.61 15.11
CA ARG A 98 9.35 -5.87 14.51
C ARG A 98 8.67 -5.60 13.17
N GLN A 99 9.49 -5.43 12.14
CA GLN A 99 9.03 -5.13 10.77
C GLN A 99 8.06 -6.18 10.22
N ASP A 100 8.24 -7.45 10.59
CA ASP A 100 7.41 -8.58 10.19
C ASP A 100 5.99 -8.53 10.76
N LEU A 101 5.81 -7.91 11.94
CA LEU A 101 4.53 -7.87 12.64
C LEU A 101 3.88 -6.50 12.60
N TYR A 102 4.64 -5.41 12.50
CA TYR A 102 4.14 -4.03 12.69
C TYR A 102 4.66 -3.05 11.63
N GLY A 103 5.33 -3.56 10.60
CA GLY A 103 5.95 -2.74 9.58
C GLY A 103 4.95 -2.03 8.65
N PRO A 104 5.41 -1.02 7.90
CA PRO A 104 4.58 -0.22 7.01
C PRO A 104 3.87 -1.00 5.90
N LYS A 105 4.43 -2.14 5.47
CA LYS A 105 3.85 -2.95 4.39
C LYS A 105 2.47 -3.50 4.71
N LEU A 106 2.14 -3.63 6.00
CA LEU A 106 0.84 -4.12 6.45
C LEU A 106 -0.30 -3.15 6.13
N VAL A 107 -0.03 -1.90 5.74
CA VAL A 107 -1.11 -0.96 5.35
C VAL A 107 -1.53 -1.10 3.89
N VAL A 108 -0.89 -1.98 3.12
CA VAL A 108 -1.14 -2.17 1.68
C VAL A 108 -1.14 -3.64 1.28
N ASP A 109 -1.27 -4.55 2.23
CA ASP A 109 -1.17 -5.99 1.97
C ASP A 109 -2.51 -6.63 1.56
N GLY A 110 -3.59 -5.84 1.58
CA GLY A 110 -4.95 -6.23 1.25
C GLY A 110 -5.67 -7.01 2.35
N TYR A 111 -5.16 -7.03 3.58
CA TYR A 111 -5.85 -7.57 4.77
C TYR A 111 -6.45 -6.45 5.61
N ASN A 112 -7.70 -6.12 5.33
CA ASN A 112 -8.38 -4.98 5.93
C ASN A 112 -9.09 -5.26 7.28
N ASP A 113 -8.71 -6.34 7.98
CA ASP A 113 -9.29 -6.66 9.28
C ASP A 113 -8.80 -5.68 10.35
N THR A 114 -9.73 -4.99 10.99
CA THR A 114 -9.42 -4.00 12.03
C THR A 114 -9.00 -4.65 13.36
N ASN A 115 -9.21 -5.96 13.53
CA ASN A 115 -8.80 -6.74 14.68
C ASN A 115 -7.42 -7.36 14.44
N ARG A 116 -6.41 -6.75 15.07
CA ARG A 116 -5.01 -7.18 15.00
C ARG A 116 -4.74 -8.64 15.40
N ASN A 117 -5.65 -9.30 16.10
CA ASN A 117 -5.51 -10.73 16.44
C ASN A 117 -5.83 -11.67 15.28
N ILE A 118 -6.51 -11.18 14.23
CA ILE A 118 -6.84 -11.93 13.02
C ILE A 118 -5.72 -11.76 11.99
N HIS A 119 -5.34 -10.52 11.71
CA HIS A 119 -4.21 -10.17 10.87
C HIS A 119 -3.46 -8.98 11.48
N TYR A 120 -2.14 -8.98 11.42
CA TYR A 120 -1.36 -7.90 12.00
C TYR A 120 -1.65 -6.56 11.31
N CYS A 121 -1.66 -5.48 12.09
CA CYS A 121 -1.74 -4.12 11.58
C CYS A 121 -0.37 -3.45 11.73
N SER A 122 -0.04 -2.53 10.84
CA SER A 122 1.10 -1.63 11.01
C SER A 122 0.93 -0.84 12.30
N ASP A 123 2.00 -0.72 13.09
CA ASP A 123 1.98 -0.05 14.39
C ASP A 123 3.18 0.88 14.54
N THR A 124 2.88 2.16 14.79
CA THR A 124 3.91 3.18 15.00
C THR A 124 4.57 3.03 16.37
N ASP A 125 5.85 3.38 16.47
CA ASP A 125 6.55 3.35 17.75
C ASP A 125 6.12 4.52 18.66
N THR A 126 5.86 4.25 19.95
CA THR A 126 5.50 5.27 20.96
C THR A 126 6.67 6.13 21.40
N ASP A 127 7.89 5.61 21.35
CA ASP A 127 8.99 6.17 22.14
C ASP A 127 9.65 7.37 21.45
N ASN A 128 9.45 7.48 20.14
CA ASN A 128 10.28 8.29 19.29
C ASN A 128 9.64 9.61 18.81
N SER A 129 8.31 9.81 18.92
CA SER A 129 7.69 11.03 18.37
C SER A 129 6.29 11.34 18.92
N THR A 130 5.93 12.62 18.97
CA THR A 130 4.56 13.14 19.10
C THR A 130 3.83 13.24 17.77
N TRP A 131 4.55 13.00 16.68
CA TRP A 131 4.06 13.04 15.31
C TRP A 131 4.23 11.67 14.66
N GLN A 132 3.11 11.00 14.44
CA GLN A 132 3.05 9.67 13.84
C GLN A 132 2.59 9.80 12.40
N TRP A 133 3.23 9.06 11.49
CA TRP A 133 2.94 9.15 10.08
C TRP A 133 3.17 7.85 9.33
N TRP A 134 2.44 7.70 8.23
CA TRP A 134 2.66 6.74 7.16
C TRP A 134 2.82 7.48 5.85
N PHE A 135 3.63 6.91 4.98
CA PHE A 135 3.89 7.44 3.65
C PHE A 135 3.82 6.30 2.63
N ILE A 136 3.06 6.51 1.56
CA ILE A 136 2.93 5.59 0.43
C ILE A 136 3.36 6.32 -0.84
N ASP A 137 4.35 5.78 -1.55
CA ASP A 137 4.73 6.24 -2.88
C ASP A 137 4.06 5.33 -3.93
N LEU A 138 3.11 5.93 -4.66
CA LEU A 138 2.32 5.27 -5.71
C LEU A 138 3.09 5.10 -7.03
N GLN A 139 4.35 5.56 -7.08
CA GLN A 139 5.27 5.52 -8.21
C GLN A 139 4.93 6.44 -9.39
N GLU A 140 3.65 6.76 -9.59
CA GLU A 140 3.17 7.71 -10.59
C GLU A 140 2.04 8.60 -10.03
N GLU A 141 1.63 9.60 -10.80
CA GLU A 141 0.57 10.53 -10.39
C GLU A 141 -0.82 10.01 -10.72
N TYR A 142 -1.74 10.16 -9.76
CA TYR A 142 -3.12 9.72 -9.89
C TYR A 142 -4.11 10.83 -9.49
N PRO A 143 -5.30 10.89 -10.11
CA PRO A 143 -6.37 11.78 -9.69
C PRO A 143 -7.12 11.20 -8.48
N ILE A 144 -6.66 11.54 -7.27
CA ILE A 144 -7.14 10.98 -6.01
C ILE A 144 -8.22 11.88 -5.41
N GLY A 145 -9.43 11.35 -5.29
CA GLY A 145 -10.54 12.01 -4.58
C GLY A 145 -11.16 11.17 -3.46
N TYR A 146 -10.86 9.86 -3.44
CA TYR A 146 -11.44 8.94 -2.49
C TYR A 146 -10.39 7.92 -2.01
N LEU A 147 -10.39 7.68 -0.71
CA LEU A 147 -9.63 6.61 -0.07
C LEU A 147 -10.40 6.06 1.14
N LYS A 148 -9.92 4.96 1.70
CA LYS A 148 -10.50 4.33 2.88
C LYS A 148 -9.38 3.86 3.79
N ILE A 149 -9.48 4.22 5.06
CA ILE A 149 -8.52 3.81 6.09
C ILE A 149 -9.18 2.78 7.00
N PHE A 150 -8.49 1.68 7.25
CA PHE A 150 -8.82 0.70 8.26
C PHE A 150 -7.82 0.86 9.40
N HIS A 151 -8.30 1.20 10.59
CA HIS A 151 -7.48 1.33 11.79
C HIS A 151 -8.05 0.48 12.91
N LYS A 152 -7.24 0.27 13.94
CA LYS A 152 -7.53 -0.69 15.01
C LYS A 152 -8.84 -0.36 15.75
N TYR A 153 -9.74 -1.34 15.85
CA TYR A 153 -11.12 -1.11 16.31
C TYR A 153 -11.30 -0.78 17.79
N ASP A 154 -10.37 -1.17 18.66
CA ASP A 154 -10.55 -1.19 20.12
C ASP A 154 -10.05 0.08 20.84
N ARG A 155 -9.36 0.99 20.13
CA ARG A 155 -8.83 2.26 20.68
C ARG A 155 -9.04 3.42 19.71
N LEU A 156 -10.24 3.56 19.15
CA LEU A 156 -10.54 4.52 18.08
C LEU A 156 -10.09 5.96 18.37
N TYR A 157 -10.20 6.39 19.63
CA TYR A 157 -9.81 7.74 20.08
C TYR A 157 -8.35 8.11 19.80
N VAL A 158 -7.42 7.15 19.67
CA VAL A 158 -5.99 7.46 19.45
C VAL A 158 -5.72 8.03 18.07
N PHE A 159 -6.60 7.73 17.11
CA PHE A 159 -6.47 8.20 15.74
C PHE A 159 -7.17 9.54 15.48
N LYS A 160 -7.80 10.15 16.49
CA LYS A 160 -8.40 11.47 16.32
C LYS A 160 -7.37 12.53 15.93
N GLY A 161 -7.85 13.48 15.13
CA GLY A 161 -7.06 14.64 14.67
C GLY A 161 -6.09 14.30 13.54
N PHE A 162 -6.18 13.10 12.98
CA PHE A 162 -5.36 12.73 11.82
C PHE A 162 -5.68 13.60 10.59
N SER A 163 -4.69 13.68 9.73
CA SER A 163 -4.70 14.39 8.46
C SER A 163 -4.28 13.46 7.34
N VAL A 164 -4.81 13.71 6.15
CA VAL A 164 -4.39 13.04 4.92
C VAL A 164 -3.97 14.10 3.91
N HIS A 165 -2.77 13.94 3.37
CA HIS A 165 -2.21 14.79 2.33
C HIS A 165 -1.91 13.95 1.08
N ILE A 166 -2.15 14.55 -0.08
CA ILE A 166 -1.69 14.07 -1.38
C ILE A 166 -0.59 15.03 -1.82
N ASP A 167 0.64 14.52 -1.93
CA ASP A 167 1.86 15.31 -1.96
C ASP A 167 1.88 16.33 -0.79
N ASP A 168 1.88 17.63 -1.09
CA ASP A 168 1.85 18.73 -0.13
C ASP A 168 0.44 19.29 0.14
N LYS A 169 -0.59 18.76 -0.54
CA LYS A 169 -1.96 19.29 -0.50
C LYS A 169 -2.81 18.53 0.51
N LEU A 170 -3.54 19.28 1.35
CA LEU A 170 -4.50 18.70 2.29
C LEU A 170 -5.70 18.09 1.53
N CYS A 171 -5.84 16.77 1.62
CA CYS A 171 -7.02 16.05 1.15
C CYS A 171 -8.13 16.09 2.20
N PHE A 172 -7.80 15.77 3.46
CA PHE A 172 -8.77 15.62 4.54
C PHE A 172 -8.14 15.88 5.91
N GLN A 173 -8.92 16.45 6.83
CA GLN A 173 -8.53 16.68 8.22
C GLN A 173 -9.67 16.24 9.15
N HIS A 174 -9.39 15.32 10.07
CA HIS A 174 -10.34 14.93 11.11
C HIS A 174 -10.42 16.02 12.19
N THR A 175 -11.63 16.34 12.66
CA THR A 175 -11.94 17.48 13.55
C THR A 175 -11.60 17.26 15.03
N ASP A 176 -11.25 16.03 15.42
CA ASP A 176 -10.94 15.64 16.83
C ASP A 176 -12.14 15.75 17.79
N THR A 177 -13.36 15.94 17.27
CA THR A 177 -14.57 16.08 18.09
C THR A 177 -15.22 14.75 18.46
N SER A 178 -14.96 13.69 17.69
CA SER A 178 -15.55 12.36 17.85
C SER A 178 -14.54 11.27 17.50
N ASP A 179 -14.77 10.05 17.95
CA ASP A 179 -13.92 8.91 17.56
C ASP A 179 -14.15 8.60 16.06
N PRO A 180 -13.09 8.49 15.23
CA PRO A 180 -13.26 8.02 13.86
C PRO A 180 -13.63 6.53 13.86
N PRO A 181 -14.64 6.05 13.11
CA PRO A 181 -14.91 4.63 12.97
C PRO A 181 -13.68 3.86 12.47
N ALA A 182 -13.54 2.60 12.90
CA ALA A 182 -12.43 1.72 12.54
C ALA A 182 -12.23 1.58 11.02
N VAL A 183 -13.34 1.62 10.28
CA VAL A 183 -13.36 1.69 8.81
C VAL A 183 -13.83 3.08 8.42
N PHE A 184 -12.89 3.91 7.97
CA PHE A 184 -13.12 5.33 7.74
C PHE A 184 -13.02 5.65 6.23
N PRO A 185 -14.15 5.80 5.52
CA PRO A 185 -14.14 6.32 4.15
C PRO A 185 -13.80 7.81 4.15
N ILE A 186 -12.95 8.23 3.23
CA ILE A 186 -12.48 9.61 3.10
C ILE A 186 -12.77 10.09 1.69
N GLU A 187 -13.51 11.18 1.61
CA GLU A 187 -13.63 12.00 0.41
C GLU A 187 -12.77 13.25 0.63
N CYS A 188 -11.83 13.49 -0.27
CA CYS A 188 -11.04 14.71 -0.24
C CYS A 188 -11.95 15.93 -0.51
N TYR A 189 -11.51 17.14 -0.15
CA TYR A 189 -12.21 18.40 -0.48
C TYR A 189 -12.33 18.70 -1.99
N GLY A 190 -11.79 17.82 -2.83
CA GLY A 190 -11.81 17.80 -4.28
C GLY A 190 -10.86 16.72 -4.79
N THR A 191 -10.87 16.46 -6.09
CA THR A 191 -9.88 15.55 -6.70
C THR A 191 -8.52 16.23 -6.74
N LEU A 192 -7.51 15.60 -6.13
CA LEU A 192 -6.12 16.04 -6.12
C LEU A 192 -5.29 15.12 -7.01
N THR A 193 -4.57 15.67 -7.98
CA THR A 193 -3.54 14.92 -8.71
C THR A 193 -2.26 14.92 -7.89
N GLY A 194 -1.70 13.73 -7.64
CA GLY A 194 -0.41 13.57 -6.97
C GLY A 194 0.03 12.11 -6.87
N ARG A 195 1.23 11.89 -6.32
CA ARG A 195 1.91 10.58 -6.29
C ARG A 195 2.09 10.04 -4.88
N TYR A 196 2.23 10.92 -3.90
CA TYR A 196 2.57 10.54 -2.54
C TYR A 196 1.36 10.70 -1.63
N LEU A 197 1.02 9.66 -0.87
CA LEU A 197 0.03 9.77 0.22
C LEU A 197 0.77 9.88 1.55
N ASN A 198 0.45 10.90 2.33
CA ASN A 198 0.82 10.99 3.74
C ASN A 198 -0.41 10.92 4.62
N ILE A 199 -0.43 9.99 5.57
CA ILE A 199 -1.38 9.99 6.68
C ILE A 199 -0.57 10.34 7.91
N SER A 200 -0.95 11.40 8.62
CA SER A 200 -0.23 11.77 9.83
C SER A 200 -1.12 12.34 10.91
N ARG A 201 -0.65 12.23 12.14
CA ARG A 201 -1.35 12.71 13.32
C ARG A 201 -0.34 13.24 14.33
N TYR A 202 -0.51 14.49 14.70
CA TYR A 202 0.23 15.13 15.78
C TYR A 202 -0.55 15.05 17.09
N SER A 203 0.16 14.97 18.22
CA SER A 203 -0.45 15.12 19.55
C SER A 203 0.53 15.58 20.60
N GLU A 204 0.03 16.33 21.55
CA GLU A 204 0.79 16.77 22.72
C GLU A 204 1.29 15.59 23.58
N THR A 205 0.64 14.43 23.49
CA THR A 205 1.05 13.21 24.20
C THR A 205 1.49 12.12 23.24
N LYS A 206 2.63 11.48 23.56
CA LYS A 206 3.13 10.33 22.80
C LYS A 206 2.11 9.19 22.85
N ASN A 207 1.65 8.78 21.69
CA ASN A 207 0.78 7.62 21.51
C ASN A 207 1.13 6.93 20.20
N TYR A 208 1.04 5.61 20.21
CA TYR A 208 1.07 4.84 18.97
C TYR A 208 -0.29 4.89 18.31
N ILE A 209 -0.26 4.66 17.01
CA ILE A 209 -1.42 4.53 16.16
C ILE A 209 -1.15 3.30 15.30
N ALA A 210 -2.19 2.50 15.09
CA ALA A 210 -2.12 1.32 14.24
C ALA A 210 -3.08 1.44 13.05
N LEU A 211 -2.53 1.33 11.84
CA LEU A 211 -3.29 1.22 10.59
C LEU A 211 -3.23 -0.22 10.11
N CYS A 212 -4.39 -0.77 9.78
CA CYS A 212 -4.54 -2.14 9.32
C CYS A 212 -4.60 -2.22 7.79
N GLU A 213 -5.12 -1.21 7.11
CA GLU A 213 -5.11 -1.14 5.64
C GLU A 213 -5.43 0.28 5.17
N VAL A 214 -4.89 0.67 4.02
CA VAL A 214 -5.20 1.90 3.31
C VAL A 214 -5.53 1.56 1.86
N GLU A 215 -6.76 1.80 1.46
CA GLU A 215 -7.22 1.61 0.09
C GLU A 215 -7.39 2.98 -0.60
N ILE A 216 -6.72 3.23 -1.73
CA ILE A 216 -6.87 4.46 -2.52
C ILE A 216 -7.52 4.10 -3.83
N TYR A 217 -8.68 4.69 -4.14
CA TYR A 217 -9.45 4.27 -5.32
C TYR A 217 -9.50 5.31 -6.42
N VAL A 218 -9.08 4.91 -7.61
CA VAL A 218 -9.23 5.69 -8.85
C VAL A 218 -10.04 4.91 -9.87
N CYS A 219 -10.59 5.58 -10.87
CA CYS A 219 -11.26 4.88 -11.96
C CYS A 219 -10.20 4.26 -12.88
N SER A 220 -10.35 2.99 -13.25
CA SER A 220 -9.53 2.39 -14.29
C SER A 220 -9.71 3.12 -15.61
N GLN A 221 -8.62 3.25 -16.35
CA GLN A 221 -8.69 3.65 -17.74
C GLN A 221 -9.12 2.43 -18.58
N GLY A 222 -10.09 2.64 -19.47
CA GLY A 222 -10.59 1.60 -20.39
C GLY A 222 -9.61 1.30 -21.51
#